data_AF-A0A1U9ZWB3-F1
#
_entry.id   AF-A0A1U9ZWB3-F1
#
_cell.length_a   1.000
_cell.length_b   1.000
_cell.length_c   1.000
_cell.angle_alpha   90.00
_cell.angle_beta   90.00
_cell.angle_gamma   90.00
#
_symmetry.space_group_name_H-M   'P 1'
#
loop_
_entity.id
_entity.type
_entity.pdbx_description
1 polymer ?
#
loop_
_entity_poly.entity_id
_entity_poly.type
_entity_poly.pdbx_seq_one_letter_code
_entity_poly.pdbx_strand_id
1 'polypeptide(L)'
;MPTRLMLLLLALGLPRTVLADLGLVPPESGLLYYVLALAPFAAWLLVATVRQSRRPFLDFLVLGILYGLSLVVVHQLLWDAAAGYGRNTPAGTAEFAYRAYTSEIAMAIGLGTGLVAALAAVGARAWRNARAGRAQR
;
A
#
# COMPACT_ATOMS: atom_id res chain seq x y z
N MET A 1 13.74 7.28 5.77
CA MET A 1 14.05 6.62 4.49
C MET A 1 14.35 7.69 3.45
N PRO A 2 15.28 7.51 2.49
CA PRO A 2 15.46 8.48 1.41
C PRO A 2 14.14 8.75 0.70
N THR A 3 13.81 10.01 0.49
CA THR A 3 12.52 10.42 -0.09
C THR A 3 12.27 9.75 -1.43
N ARG A 4 13.30 9.61 -2.27
CA ARG A 4 13.19 8.91 -3.57
C ARG A 4 12.75 7.46 -3.43
N LEU A 5 13.30 6.73 -2.46
CA LEU A 5 12.90 5.34 -2.21
C LEU A 5 11.47 5.25 -1.69
N MET A 6 11.06 6.21 -0.83
CA MET A 6 9.68 6.30 -0.36
C MET A 6 8.70 6.52 -1.50
N LEU A 7 9.00 7.46 -2.39
CA LEU A 7 8.19 7.73 -3.57
C LEU A 7 8.14 6.54 -4.53
N LEU A 8 9.25 5.82 -4.72
CA LEU A 8 9.27 4.61 -5.55
C LEU A 8 8.40 3.49 -4.97
N LEU A 9 8.50 3.23 -3.67
CA LEU A 9 7.69 2.20 -3.00
C LEU A 9 6.21 2.58 -2.98
N LEU A 10 5.89 3.86 -2.80
CA LEU A 10 4.55 4.41 -2.89
C LEU A 10 3.99 4.20 -4.31
N ALA A 11 4.73 4.63 -5.33
CA ALA A 11 4.33 4.54 -6.73
C ALA A 11 4.11 3.10 -7.19
N LEU A 12 4.87 2.13 -6.64
CA LEU A 12 4.73 0.73 -6.99
C LEU A 12 3.33 0.16 -6.67
N GLY A 13 2.65 0.69 -5.65
CA GLY A 13 1.30 0.24 -5.26
C GLY A 13 0.16 0.84 -6.10
N LEU A 14 0.41 1.94 -6.83
CA LEU A 14 -0.65 2.67 -7.55
C LEU A 14 -1.15 1.99 -8.84
N PRO A 15 -0.30 1.35 -9.68
CA PRO A 15 -0.74 0.76 -10.93
C PRO A 15 -1.91 -0.22 -10.77
N ARG A 16 -1.88 -1.06 -9.72
CA ARG A 16 -2.95 -2.02 -9.45
C ARG A 16 -4.28 -1.32 -9.20
N THR A 17 -4.29 -0.28 -8.37
CA THR A 17 -5.50 0.46 -8.00
C THR A 17 -6.07 1.19 -9.21
N VAL A 18 -5.23 1.85 -10.00
CA VAL A 18 -5.66 2.54 -11.23
C VAL A 18 -6.25 1.55 -12.23
N LEU A 19 -5.58 0.43 -12.49
CA LEU A 19 -6.07 -0.58 -13.43
C LEU A 19 -7.35 -1.28 -12.95
N ALA A 20 -7.46 -1.53 -11.65
CA ALA A 20 -8.67 -2.10 -11.05
C ALA A 20 -9.84 -1.11 -11.11
N ASP A 21 -9.62 0.16 -10.83
CA ASP A 21 -10.65 1.20 -10.87
C ASP A 21 -11.15 1.48 -12.28
N LEU A 22 -10.29 1.40 -13.28
CA LEU A 22 -10.68 1.46 -14.70
C LEU A 22 -11.37 0.19 -15.20
N GLY A 23 -11.36 -0.90 -14.42
CA GLY A 23 -11.95 -2.18 -14.81
C GLY A 23 -11.13 -2.96 -15.84
N LEU A 24 -9.88 -2.56 -16.09
CA LEU A 24 -8.99 -3.18 -17.08
C LEU A 24 -8.38 -4.49 -16.58
N VAL A 25 -8.21 -4.63 -15.27
CA VAL A 25 -7.71 -5.85 -14.63
C VAL A 25 -8.75 -6.30 -13.60
N PRO A 26 -9.66 -7.21 -13.98
CA PRO A 26 -10.63 -7.77 -13.06
C PRO A 26 -9.95 -8.51 -11.90
N PRO A 27 -10.63 -8.64 -10.74
CA PRO A 27 -10.15 -9.51 -9.67
C PRO A 27 -9.93 -10.92 -10.20
N GLU A 28 -8.82 -11.54 -9.78
CA GLU A 28 -8.52 -12.95 -10.07
C GLU A 28 -8.37 -13.28 -11.57
N SER A 29 -8.17 -12.27 -12.42
CA SER A 29 -8.11 -12.41 -13.89
C SER A 29 -6.84 -13.09 -14.43
N GLY A 30 -5.97 -13.60 -13.56
CA GLY A 30 -4.73 -14.32 -13.92
C GLY A 30 -3.45 -13.77 -13.27
N LEU A 31 -2.30 -14.16 -13.82
CA LEU A 31 -0.98 -13.87 -13.22
C LEU A 31 -0.72 -12.37 -13.03
N LEU A 32 -1.13 -11.54 -13.99
CA LEU A 32 -0.95 -10.08 -13.93
C LEU A 32 -1.61 -9.47 -12.69
N TYR A 33 -2.83 -9.91 -12.35
CA TYR A 33 -3.53 -9.46 -11.16
C TYR A 33 -2.72 -9.75 -9.89
N TYR A 34 -2.22 -10.98 -9.75
CA TYR A 34 -1.43 -11.39 -8.58
C TYR A 34 -0.10 -10.65 -8.49
N VAL A 35 0.60 -10.43 -9.62
CA VAL A 35 1.84 -9.65 -9.64
C VAL A 35 1.57 -8.21 -9.19
N LEU A 36 0.56 -7.55 -9.77
CA LEU A 36 0.18 -6.20 -9.38
C LEU A 36 -0.28 -6.10 -7.92
N ALA A 37 -0.95 -7.13 -7.41
CA ALA A 37 -1.42 -7.16 -6.03
C ALA A 37 -0.30 -7.43 -5.02
N LEU A 38 0.64 -8.34 -5.32
CA LEU A 38 1.64 -8.81 -4.35
C LEU A 38 2.99 -8.10 -4.45
N ALA A 39 3.42 -7.70 -5.65
CA ALA A 39 4.73 -7.10 -5.85
C ALA A 39 4.99 -5.85 -4.99
N PRO A 40 4.02 -4.92 -4.80
CA PRO A 40 4.24 -3.75 -3.93
C PRO A 40 4.54 -4.17 -2.50
N PHE A 41 3.74 -5.08 -1.93
CA PHE A 41 3.89 -5.55 -0.56
C PHE A 41 5.18 -6.35 -0.35
N ALA A 42 5.53 -7.20 -1.32
CA ALA A 42 6.79 -7.95 -1.30
C ALA A 42 7.99 -6.99 -1.31
N ALA A 43 7.97 -5.94 -2.14
CA ALA A 43 9.02 -4.92 -2.18
C ALA A 43 9.11 -4.15 -0.85
N TRP A 44 7.98 -3.75 -0.26
CA TRP A 44 7.97 -3.06 1.04
C TRP A 44 8.56 -3.94 2.13
N LEU A 45 8.17 -5.22 2.19
CA LEU A 45 8.68 -6.17 3.17
C LEU A 45 10.18 -6.45 2.97
N LEU A 46 10.64 -6.56 1.73
CA LEU A 46 12.05 -6.71 1.40
C LEU A 46 12.85 -5.50 1.87
N VAL A 47 12.39 -4.28 1.58
CA VAL A 47 13.06 -3.06 2.04
C VAL A 47 13.02 -2.96 3.57
N ALA A 48 11.90 -3.31 4.21
CA ALA A 48 11.76 -3.31 5.67
C ALA A 48 12.76 -4.24 6.34
N THR A 49 12.94 -5.44 5.78
CA THR A 49 13.80 -6.46 6.35
C THR A 49 15.28 -6.24 6.02
N VAL A 50 15.64 -5.78 4.82
CA VAL A 50 17.04 -5.62 4.40
C VAL A 50 17.64 -4.29 4.84
N ARG A 51 16.87 -3.20 4.75
CA ARG A 51 17.41 -1.84 4.91
C ARG A 51 17.52 -1.45 6.38
N GLN A 52 18.70 -0.97 6.79
CA GLN A 52 18.89 -0.39 8.11
C GLN A 52 18.52 1.09 8.11
N SER A 53 17.30 1.39 8.55
CA SER A 53 16.85 2.76 8.80
C SER A 53 17.15 3.18 10.23
N ARG A 54 17.42 4.49 10.44
CA ARG A 54 17.56 5.09 11.78
C ARG A 54 16.24 5.02 12.56
N ARG A 55 15.12 5.24 11.86
CA ARG A 55 13.75 5.25 12.41
C ARG A 55 12.84 4.31 11.59
N PRO A 56 13.06 2.98 11.67
CA PRO A 56 12.39 2.02 10.78
C PRO A 56 10.87 2.05 10.94
N PHE A 57 10.37 2.17 12.16
CA PHE A 57 8.94 2.21 12.43
C PHE A 57 8.25 3.43 11.76
N LEU A 58 8.77 4.63 12.02
CA LEU A 58 8.19 5.87 11.48
C LEU A 58 8.27 5.92 9.95
N ASP A 59 9.35 5.41 9.35
CA ASP A 59 9.51 5.38 7.90
C ASP A 59 8.36 4.61 7.21
N PHE A 60 8.02 3.42 7.70
CA PHE A 60 6.97 2.59 7.11
C PHE A 60 5.57 3.01 7.52
N LEU A 61 5.40 3.59 8.71
CA LEU A 61 4.13 4.20 9.11
C LEU A 61 3.77 5.39 8.20
N VAL A 62 4.73 6.28 7.94
CA VAL A 62 4.54 7.42 7.02
C VAL A 62 4.26 6.92 5.61
N LEU A 63 5.01 5.91 5.14
CA LEU A 63 4.74 5.30 3.84
C LEU A 63 3.32 4.73 3.75
N GLY A 64 2.83 4.06 4.79
CA GLY A 64 1.46 3.53 4.87
C GLY A 64 0.40 4.62 4.83
N ILE A 65 0.61 5.73 5.55
CA ILE A 65 -0.29 6.90 5.52
C ILE A 65 -0.35 7.48 4.10
N LEU A 66 0.82 7.74 3.50
CA LEU A 66 0.89 8.29 2.14
C LEU A 66 0.25 7.35 1.12
N TYR A 67 0.43 6.04 1.29
CA TYR A 67 -0.20 5.05 0.43
C TYR A 67 -1.71 5.04 0.59
N GLY A 68 -2.23 5.02 1.82
CA GLY A 68 -3.67 5.13 2.07
C GLY A 68 -4.27 6.40 1.45
N LEU A 69 -3.63 7.55 1.66
CA LEU A 69 -4.06 8.82 1.05
C LEU A 69 -4.04 8.76 -0.48
N SER A 70 -3.01 8.16 -1.06
CA SER A 70 -2.94 8.01 -2.51
C SER A 70 -4.02 7.08 -3.07
N LEU A 71 -4.40 6.02 -2.35
CA LEU A 71 -5.52 5.16 -2.72
C LEU A 71 -6.86 5.91 -2.65
N VAL A 72 -7.07 6.70 -1.60
CA VAL A 72 -8.25 7.59 -1.49
C VAL A 72 -8.32 8.52 -2.70
N VAL A 73 -7.22 9.20 -3.01
CA VAL A 73 -7.16 10.12 -4.16
C VAL A 73 -7.46 9.40 -5.48
N VAL A 74 -6.88 8.22 -5.71
CA VAL A 74 -7.13 7.44 -6.93
C VAL A 74 -8.61 7.04 -7.03
N HIS A 75 -9.20 6.50 -5.96
CA HIS A 75 -10.62 6.12 -5.96
C HIS A 75 -11.57 7.30 -6.18
N GLN A 76 -11.26 8.46 -5.58
CA GLN A 76 -12.10 9.65 -5.77
C GLN A 76 -11.94 10.27 -7.17
N LEU A 77 -10.73 10.25 -7.74
CA LEU A 77 -10.47 10.78 -9.09
C LEU A 77 -11.01 9.87 -10.20
N LEU A 78 -10.95 8.56 -10.01
CA LEU A 78 -11.41 7.57 -11.00
C LEU A 78 -12.87 7.17 -10.83
N TRP A 79 -13.59 7.76 -9.87
CA TRP A 79 -14.99 7.43 -9.58
C TRP A 79 -15.89 7.51 -10.82
N ASP A 80 -15.84 8.63 -11.53
CA ASP A 80 -16.67 8.87 -12.70
C ASP A 80 -16.12 8.18 -13.95
N ALA A 81 -14.80 7.98 -14.01
CA ALA A 81 -14.17 7.21 -15.08
C ALA A 81 -14.69 5.77 -15.08
N ALA A 82 -14.81 5.14 -13.91
CA ALA A 82 -15.35 3.79 -13.77
C ALA A 82 -16.83 3.68 -14.22
N ALA A 83 -17.63 4.72 -13.99
CA ALA A 83 -19.01 4.77 -14.49
C ALA A 83 -19.07 4.78 -16.03
N GLY A 84 -18.11 5.44 -16.68
CA GLY A 84 -17.92 5.41 -18.13
C GLY A 84 -17.58 4.02 -18.70
N TYR A 85 -17.06 3.10 -17.88
CA TYR A 85 -16.78 1.70 -18.25
C TYR A 85 -17.93 0.73 -17.90
N GLY A 86 -19.13 1.23 -17.64
CA GLY A 86 -20.33 0.40 -17.44
C GLY A 86 -20.55 -0.10 -16.02
N ARG A 87 -19.89 0.47 -15.01
CA ARG A 87 -20.27 0.25 -13.60
C ARG A 87 -21.45 1.12 -13.21
N ASN A 88 -22.49 0.50 -12.68
CA ASN A 88 -23.59 1.22 -12.02
C ASN A 88 -23.10 1.78 -10.68
N THR A 89 -22.89 3.09 -10.61
CA THR A 89 -22.59 3.79 -9.35
C THR A 89 -23.90 4.21 -8.65
N PRO A 90 -24.01 4.05 -7.32
CA PRO A 90 -25.13 4.62 -6.56
C PRO A 90 -25.21 6.13 -6.74
N ALA A 91 -26.41 6.71 -6.65
CA ALA A 91 -26.63 8.16 -6.77
C ALA A 91 -27.08 8.77 -5.43
N GLY A 92 -26.81 10.07 -5.24
CA GLY A 92 -27.30 10.84 -4.10
C GLY A 92 -26.64 10.46 -2.77
N THR A 93 -27.43 10.31 -1.71
CA THR A 93 -26.91 10.00 -0.36
C THR A 93 -26.20 8.64 -0.28
N ALA A 94 -26.63 7.68 -1.09
CA ALA A 94 -25.98 6.37 -1.19
C ALA A 94 -24.58 6.47 -1.83
N GLU A 95 -24.39 7.39 -2.78
CA GLU A 95 -23.09 7.64 -3.39
C GLU A 95 -22.09 8.18 -2.35
N PHE A 96 -22.52 9.19 -1.58
CA PHE A 96 -21.68 9.79 -0.54
C PHE A 96 -21.24 8.75 0.49
N ALA A 97 -22.17 7.93 0.98
CA ALA A 97 -21.86 6.85 1.91
C ALA A 97 -20.86 5.83 1.32
N TYR A 98 -21.03 5.47 0.04
CA TYR A 98 -20.14 4.54 -0.65
C TYR A 98 -18.74 5.13 -0.88
N ARG A 99 -18.64 6.42 -1.24
CA ARG A 99 -17.36 7.16 -1.35
C ARG A 99 -16.65 7.25 -0.01
N ALA A 100 -17.38 7.48 1.09
CA ALA A 100 -16.80 7.52 2.42
C ALA A 100 -16.27 6.14 2.84
N TYR A 101 -17.06 5.08 2.62
CA TYR A 101 -16.67 3.71 2.93
C TYR A 101 -15.43 3.24 2.15
N THR A 102 -15.37 3.52 0.85
CA THR A 102 -14.19 3.19 0.02
C THR A 102 -12.95 3.95 0.46
N SER A 103 -13.11 5.21 0.88
CA SER A 103 -12.00 6.02 1.42
C SER A 103 -11.49 5.49 2.77
N GLU A 104 -12.40 5.06 3.65
CA GLU A 104 -12.07 4.44 4.93
C GLU A 104 -11.27 3.14 4.72
N ILE A 105 -11.75 2.26 3.83
CA ILE A 105 -11.03 1.02 3.50
C ILE A 105 -9.66 1.32 2.91
N ALA A 106 -9.57 2.28 1.98
CA ALA A 106 -8.30 2.68 1.37
C ALA A 106 -7.29 3.13 2.44
N MET A 107 -7.73 3.95 3.40
CA MET A 107 -6.92 4.35 4.54
C MET A 107 -6.54 3.17 5.44
N ALA A 108 -7.48 2.28 5.75
CA ALA A 108 -7.23 1.10 6.57
C ALA A 108 -6.20 0.17 5.92
N ILE A 109 -6.29 -0.05 4.60
CA ILE A 109 -5.29 -0.82 3.82
C ILE A 109 -3.92 -0.15 3.90
N GLY A 110 -3.85 1.17 3.67
CA GLY A 110 -2.61 1.92 3.73
C GLY A 110 -1.93 1.83 5.10
N LEU A 111 -2.67 2.16 6.15
CA LEU A 111 -2.22 2.11 7.54
C LEU A 111 -1.83 0.70 7.96
N GLY A 112 -2.69 -0.29 7.69
CA GLY A 112 -2.46 -1.69 8.04
C GLY A 112 -1.19 -2.22 7.38
N THR A 113 -1.01 -1.96 6.09
CA THR A 113 0.20 -2.36 5.36
C THR A 113 1.45 -1.67 5.92
N GLY A 114 1.39 -0.36 6.15
CA GLY A 114 2.50 0.40 6.72
C GLY A 114 2.89 -0.11 8.11
N LEU A 115 1.91 -0.43 8.94
CA LEU A 115 2.13 -0.99 10.28
C LEU A 115 2.80 -2.36 10.21
N VAL A 116 2.33 -3.27 9.33
CA VAL A 116 2.93 -4.59 9.14
C VAL A 116 4.40 -4.46 8.71
N ALA A 117 4.69 -3.59 7.74
CA ALA A 117 6.06 -3.34 7.28
C ALA A 117 6.93 -2.69 8.38
N ALA A 118 6.36 -1.79 9.18
CA ALA A 118 7.03 -1.17 10.32
C ALA A 118 7.42 -2.21 11.38
N LEU A 119 6.51 -3.11 11.73
CA LEU A 119 6.77 -4.21 12.66
C LEU A 119 7.82 -5.18 12.12
N ALA A 120 7.75 -5.53 10.83
CA ALA A 120 8.76 -6.36 10.18
C ALA A 120 10.15 -5.71 10.22
N ALA A 121 10.25 -4.39 9.99
CA ALA A 121 11.51 -3.65 10.05
C ALA A 121 12.11 -3.62 11.45
N VAL A 122 11.26 -3.45 12.48
CA VAL A 122 11.68 -3.51 13.89
C VAL A 122 12.14 -4.92 14.26
N GLY A 123 11.38 -5.95 13.90
CA GLY A 123 11.74 -7.35 14.14
C GLY A 123 13.06 -7.75 13.46
N ALA A 124 13.25 -7.37 12.19
CA ALA A 124 14.48 -7.62 11.47
C ALA A 124 15.69 -6.92 12.11
N ARG A 125 15.51 -5.70 12.63
CA ARG A 125 16.57 -4.98 13.36
C ARG A 125 16.91 -5.68 14.67
N ALA A 126 15.91 -6.07 15.46
CA ALA A 126 16.13 -6.78 16.72
C ALA A 126 16.86 -8.12 16.49
N TRP A 127 16.45 -8.88 15.47
CA TRP A 127 17.09 -10.15 15.11
C TRP A 127 18.57 -10.00 14.74
N ARG A 128 18.92 -8.99 13.92
CA ARG A 128 20.32 -8.69 13.58
C ARG A 128 21.16 -8.34 14.80
N ASN A 129 20.65 -7.49 15.67
CA ASN A 129 21.36 -7.09 16.88
C ASN A 129 21.62 -8.29 17.81
N ALA A 130 20.61 -9.16 17.98
CA ALA A 130 20.76 -10.38 18.76
C ALA A 130 21.79 -11.35 18.16
N ARG A 131 21.85 -11.45 16.82
CA ARG A 131 22.80 -12.31 16.12
C ARG A 131 24.24 -11.79 16.24
N ALA A 132 24.45 -10.47 16.14
CA ALA A 132 25.76 -9.85 16.32
C ALA A 132 26.30 -10.02 17.74
N GLY A 133 25.45 -9.89 18.77
CA GLY A 133 25.84 -10.08 20.16
C GLY A 133 26.20 -11.54 20.51
N ARG A 134 25.66 -12.53 19.79
CA ARG A 134 26.05 -13.95 19.96
C ARG A 134 27.39 -14.28 19.31
N ALA A 135 27.79 -13.57 18.25
CA ALA A 135 29.07 -13.82 17.56
C ALA A 135 30.29 -13.25 18.32
N GLN A 136 30.06 -12.40 19.32
CA GLN A 136 31.09 -11.75 20.14
C GLN A 136 31.28 -12.41 21.52
N ARG A 137 30.48 -13.44 21.83
CA ARG A 137 30.60 -14.25 23.04
C ARG A 137 31.21 -15.60 22.68
#